data_AF-A0A3M2FMM5-F1
#
_entry.id   AF-A0A3M2FMM5-F1
#
_cell.length_a   1.000
_cell.length_b   1.000
_cell.length_c   1.000
_cell.angle_alpha   90.00
_cell.angle_beta   90.00
_cell.angle_gamma   90.00
#
_symmetry.space_group_name_H-M   'P 1'
#
loop_
_entity.id
_entity.type
_entity.pdbx_description
1 polymer ?
#
loop_
_entity_poly.entity_id
_entity_poly.type
_entity_poly.pdbx_seq_one_letter_code
_entity_poly.pdbx_strand_id
1 'polypeptide(L)'
;RPERPGEPPEAAWQRLVAAFPTLREQLDEAAVAHPPGGIRHTARLQRRVRPAAGPTWALLPHTAGFVDPLHSTGIAHTLAGIERLMRLLAAHWGRPTLGAALSAYDAALQRELDLIDALVAACYAASGTFRLYIASAMLYFAAVTSYEQARMQTPSAPDRLFLGADDDALLALVGEALACLQDLTRRGPATPAAVRAYEAFVETRIAPYNTVGLFHPALPNLYHHTAARP
;
A
#
# COMPACT_ATOMS: atom_id res chain seq x y z
N ARG A 1 7.34 16.97 -9.19
CA ARG A 1 7.54 18.39 -9.56
C ARG A 1 6.72 19.24 -8.59
N PRO A 2 7.22 20.37 -8.10
CA PRO A 2 6.49 21.15 -7.11
C PRO A 2 5.15 21.64 -7.69
N GLU A 3 4.11 21.61 -6.86
CA GLU A 3 2.82 22.23 -7.17
C GLU A 3 3.00 23.73 -7.44
N ARG A 4 2.15 24.31 -8.29
CA ARG A 4 2.11 25.76 -8.50
C ARG A 4 0.87 26.31 -7.78
N PRO A 5 1.04 27.07 -6.69
CA PRO A 5 -0.09 27.60 -5.94
C PRO A 5 -1.04 28.41 -6.82
N GLY A 6 -2.35 28.18 -6.67
CA GLY A 6 -3.40 28.91 -7.41
C GLY A 6 -3.59 28.49 -8.88
N GLU A 7 -2.86 27.48 -9.35
CA GLU A 7 -3.09 26.95 -10.69
C GLU A 7 -4.40 26.13 -10.79
N PRO A 8 -5.24 26.38 -11.80
CA PRO A 8 -6.43 25.57 -12.04
C PRO A 8 -6.09 24.07 -12.29
N PRO A 9 -6.89 23.11 -11.80
CA PRO A 9 -6.63 21.67 -11.98
C PRO A 9 -6.41 21.26 -13.44
N GLU A 10 -7.16 21.84 -14.36
CA GLU A 10 -7.04 21.60 -15.80
C GLU A 10 -5.68 22.03 -16.34
N ALA A 11 -5.18 23.19 -15.91
CA ALA A 11 -3.85 23.67 -16.32
C ALA A 11 -2.73 22.81 -15.74
N ALA A 12 -2.88 22.36 -14.49
CA ALA A 12 -1.95 21.43 -13.86
C ALA A 12 -1.90 20.09 -14.60
N TRP A 13 -3.07 19.56 -14.99
CA TRP A 13 -3.19 18.35 -15.80
C TRP A 13 -2.51 18.50 -17.17
N GLN A 14 -2.80 19.57 -17.90
CA GLN A 14 -2.20 19.80 -19.22
C GLN A 14 -0.67 19.92 -19.14
N ARG A 15 -0.14 20.59 -18.11
CA ARG A 15 1.31 20.63 -17.88
C ARG A 15 1.89 19.25 -17.59
N LEU A 16 1.19 18.41 -16.82
CA LEU A 16 1.62 17.05 -16.53
C LEU A 16 1.70 16.23 -17.82
N VAL A 17 0.64 16.22 -18.63
CA VAL A 17 0.59 15.49 -19.91
C VAL A 17 1.69 15.99 -20.85
N ALA A 18 1.86 17.31 -20.99
CA ALA A 18 2.90 17.90 -21.84
C ALA A 18 4.34 17.56 -21.38
N ALA A 19 4.54 17.24 -20.09
CA ALA A 19 5.84 16.88 -19.56
C ALA A 19 6.26 15.43 -19.87
N PHE A 20 5.33 14.57 -20.29
CA PHE A 20 5.57 13.15 -20.55
C PHE A 20 5.07 12.78 -21.95
N PRO A 21 5.96 12.68 -22.95
CA PRO A 21 5.58 12.37 -24.33
C PRO A 21 4.71 11.12 -24.47
N THR A 22 4.98 10.08 -23.68
CA THR A 22 4.20 8.84 -23.67
C THR A 22 2.77 9.03 -23.18
N LEU A 23 2.55 9.87 -22.16
CA LEU A 23 1.19 10.21 -21.70
C LEU A 23 0.46 11.04 -22.76
N ARG A 24 1.16 11.98 -23.40
CA ARG A 24 0.57 12.78 -24.48
C ARG A 24 0.14 11.91 -25.65
N GLU A 25 0.99 10.97 -26.09
CA GLU A 25 0.65 10.02 -27.16
C GLU A 25 -0.55 9.15 -26.79
N GLN A 26 -0.63 8.69 -25.53
CA GLN A 26 -1.76 7.87 -25.07
C GLN A 26 -3.07 8.66 -24.93
N LEU A 27 -3.00 9.98 -24.69
CA LEU A 27 -4.14 10.83 -24.37
C LEU A 27 -4.47 11.86 -25.46
N ASP A 28 -3.83 11.79 -26.63
CA ASP A 28 -3.90 12.82 -27.68
C ASP A 28 -5.33 13.10 -28.15
N GLU A 29 -6.08 12.02 -28.39
CA GLU A 29 -7.49 12.06 -28.81
C GLU A 29 -8.47 11.97 -27.61
N ALA A 30 -7.96 11.97 -26.37
CA ALA A 30 -8.79 11.80 -25.19
C ALA A 30 -9.40 13.15 -24.75
N ALA A 31 -10.72 13.23 -24.78
CA ALA A 31 -11.43 14.33 -24.12
C ALA A 31 -11.63 14.01 -22.64
N VAL A 32 -11.51 15.03 -21.78
CA VAL A 32 -11.97 14.92 -20.39
C VAL A 32 -13.48 14.68 -20.44
N ALA A 33 -13.88 13.44 -20.15
CA ALA A 33 -15.30 13.13 -19.99
C ALA A 33 -15.87 14.06 -18.91
N HIS A 34 -17.07 14.57 -19.11
CA HIS A 34 -17.78 15.36 -18.11
C HIS A 34 -18.47 14.41 -17.11
N PRO A 35 -17.98 14.19 -15.88
CA PRO A 35 -18.84 13.99 -14.73
C PRO A 35 -19.21 15.38 -14.16
N PRO A 36 -20.18 15.52 -13.24
CA PRO A 36 -20.50 16.81 -12.63
C PRO A 36 -19.27 17.30 -11.85
N GLY A 37 -18.40 18.07 -12.50
CA GLY A 37 -17.26 18.74 -11.89
C GLY A 37 -15.98 18.92 -12.72
N GLY A 38 -15.70 18.15 -13.77
CA GLY A 38 -14.39 18.28 -14.45
C GLY A 38 -13.21 17.85 -13.57
N ILE A 39 -12.00 18.33 -13.85
CA ILE A 39 -10.79 17.89 -13.11
C ILE A 39 -10.81 18.50 -11.71
N ARG A 40 -10.50 17.68 -10.71
CA ARG A 40 -10.42 18.11 -9.32
C ARG A 40 -9.00 17.98 -8.81
N HIS A 41 -8.59 19.01 -8.09
CA HIS A 41 -7.40 18.98 -7.26
C HIS A 41 -7.85 19.02 -5.81
N THR A 42 -7.13 18.30 -4.97
CA THR A 42 -7.29 18.33 -3.53
C THR A 42 -5.91 18.42 -2.92
N ALA A 43 -5.84 18.94 -1.71
CA ALA A 43 -4.60 19.01 -0.95
C ALA A 43 -4.21 17.61 -0.44
N ARG A 44 -3.62 17.54 0.76
CA ARG A 44 -3.19 16.29 1.37
C ARG A 44 -4.36 15.30 1.52
N LEU A 45 -4.22 14.14 0.86
CA LEU A 45 -5.17 13.03 0.99
C LEU A 45 -4.90 12.20 2.25
N GLN A 46 -3.63 12.10 2.64
CA GLN A 46 -3.16 11.28 3.76
C GLN A 46 -3.81 11.74 5.06
N ARG A 47 -4.46 10.81 5.76
CA ARG A 47 -5.07 11.05 7.08
C ARG A 47 -5.08 9.79 7.94
N ARG A 48 -5.13 9.99 9.25
CA ARG A 48 -5.23 8.93 10.24
C ARG A 48 -5.94 9.42 11.49
N VAL A 49 -6.78 8.58 12.08
CA VAL A 49 -7.49 8.80 13.34
C VAL A 49 -7.04 7.75 14.36
N ARG A 50 -6.72 8.21 15.58
CA ARG A 50 -6.38 7.40 16.75
C ARG A 50 -7.05 8.00 18.00
N PRO A 51 -7.83 7.22 18.77
CA PRO A 51 -8.25 5.85 18.49
C PRO A 51 -9.28 5.78 17.35
N ALA A 52 -9.31 4.67 16.62
CA ALA A 52 -10.30 4.37 15.57
C ALA A 52 -11.45 3.48 16.06
N ALA A 53 -11.45 3.09 17.34
CA ALA A 53 -12.59 2.45 18.00
C ALA A 53 -12.68 2.88 19.47
N GLY A 54 -13.88 2.79 20.04
CA GLY A 54 -14.16 3.00 21.45
C GLY A 54 -15.01 1.87 22.02
N PRO A 55 -15.51 1.99 23.26
CA PRO A 55 -16.20 0.89 23.95
C PRO A 55 -17.44 0.35 23.22
N THR A 56 -18.07 1.17 22.39
CA THR A 56 -19.35 0.87 21.71
C THR A 56 -19.39 1.29 20.24
N TRP A 57 -18.26 1.73 19.68
CA TRP A 57 -18.18 2.20 18.30
C TRP A 57 -16.86 1.80 17.64
N ALA A 58 -16.86 1.67 16.32
CA ALA A 58 -15.65 1.44 15.53
C ALA A 58 -15.78 2.19 14.20
N LEU A 59 -14.69 2.79 13.74
CA LEU A 59 -14.56 3.31 12.38
C LEU A 59 -14.18 2.17 11.44
N LEU A 60 -14.72 2.18 10.22
CA LEU A 60 -14.20 1.32 9.15
C LEU A 60 -12.80 1.79 8.72
N PRO A 61 -11.98 0.91 8.12
CA PRO A 61 -10.60 1.20 7.79
C PRO A 61 -10.40 2.49 6.98
N HIS A 62 -11.15 2.66 5.89
CA HIS A 62 -11.05 3.88 5.09
C HIS A 62 -11.46 5.13 5.89
N THR A 63 -12.38 5.06 6.84
CA THR A 63 -12.73 6.20 7.71
C THR A 63 -11.64 6.47 8.74
N ALA A 64 -11.00 5.44 9.27
CA ALA A 64 -9.90 5.56 10.22
C ALA A 64 -8.62 6.12 9.58
N GLY A 65 -8.33 5.77 8.33
CA GLY A 65 -7.13 6.24 7.66
C GLY A 65 -7.16 6.09 6.15
N PHE A 66 -6.37 6.92 5.48
CA PHE A 66 -6.08 6.84 4.05
C PHE A 66 -4.63 7.25 3.84
N VAL A 67 -3.91 6.51 3.01
CA VAL A 67 -2.50 6.78 2.67
C VAL A 67 -2.43 7.35 1.26
N ASP A 68 -2.53 6.49 0.24
CA ASP A 68 -2.37 6.88 -1.16
C ASP A 68 -3.11 5.89 -2.07
N PRO A 69 -3.57 6.29 -3.27
CA PRO A 69 -4.12 5.34 -4.25
C PRO A 69 -3.12 4.29 -4.75
N LEU A 70 -1.81 4.48 -4.58
CA LEU A 70 -0.80 3.48 -4.93
C LEU A 70 -1.10 2.12 -4.29
N HIS A 71 -1.04 1.06 -5.09
CA HIS A 71 -1.40 -0.32 -4.75
C HIS A 71 -2.91 -0.62 -4.52
N SER A 72 -3.80 0.37 -4.62
CA SER A 72 -5.26 0.18 -4.55
C SER A 72 -5.75 -0.56 -3.28
N THR A 73 -5.08 -0.36 -2.14
CA THR A 73 -5.38 -1.10 -0.91
C THR A 73 -6.72 -0.74 -0.27
N GLY A 74 -7.27 0.45 -0.53
CA GLY A 74 -8.39 1.01 0.25
C GLY A 74 -9.66 0.16 0.29
N ILE A 75 -10.10 -0.41 -0.85
CA ILE A 75 -11.31 -1.24 -0.91
C ILE A 75 -11.05 -2.58 -0.19
N ALA A 76 -9.94 -3.25 -0.52
CA ALA A 76 -9.59 -4.53 0.06
C ALA A 76 -9.40 -4.43 1.59
N HIS A 77 -8.73 -3.37 2.06
CA HIS A 77 -8.55 -3.08 3.48
C HIS A 77 -9.90 -2.86 4.17
N THR A 78 -10.81 -2.09 3.56
CA THR A 78 -12.16 -1.87 4.08
C THR A 78 -12.95 -3.17 4.22
N LEU A 79 -12.93 -4.02 3.20
CA LEU A 79 -13.61 -5.32 3.24
C LEU A 79 -13.04 -6.25 4.32
N ALA A 80 -11.72 -6.30 4.46
CA ALA A 80 -11.06 -7.04 5.54
C ALA A 80 -11.49 -6.53 6.93
N GLY A 81 -11.60 -5.22 7.11
CA GLY A 81 -12.08 -4.61 8.35
C GLY A 81 -13.56 -4.90 8.64
N ILE A 82 -14.42 -4.89 7.61
CA ILE A 82 -15.84 -5.27 7.74
C ILE A 82 -15.95 -6.73 8.20
N GLU A 83 -15.23 -7.64 7.55
CA GLU A 83 -15.21 -9.07 7.91
C GLU A 83 -14.79 -9.27 9.37
N ARG A 84 -13.73 -8.57 9.81
CA ARG A 84 -13.26 -8.63 11.19
C ARG A 84 -14.29 -8.11 12.19
N LEU A 85 -14.90 -6.96 11.91
CA LEU A 85 -15.95 -6.40 12.76
C LEU A 85 -17.17 -7.32 12.83
N MET A 86 -17.59 -7.94 11.72
CA MET A 86 -18.70 -8.89 11.72
C MET A 86 -18.44 -10.06 12.69
N ARG A 87 -17.25 -10.66 12.63
CA ARG A 87 -16.86 -11.76 13.54
C ARG A 87 -16.78 -11.30 15.00
N LEU A 88 -16.18 -10.13 15.23
CA LEU A 88 -16.07 -9.52 16.55
C LEU A 88 -17.46 -9.26 17.16
N LEU A 89 -18.36 -8.63 16.41
CA LEU A 89 -19.71 -8.34 16.87
C LEU A 89 -20.50 -9.62 17.11
N ALA A 90 -20.42 -10.62 16.23
CA ALA A 90 -21.06 -11.92 16.44
C ALA A 90 -20.62 -12.60 17.76
N ALA A 91 -19.34 -12.47 18.13
CA ALA A 91 -18.78 -13.09 19.34
C ALA A 91 -19.00 -12.26 20.62
N HIS A 92 -19.07 -10.93 20.53
CA HIS A 92 -18.98 -10.05 21.69
C HIS A 92 -20.17 -9.09 21.89
N TRP A 93 -21.10 -8.99 20.94
CA TRP A 93 -22.22 -8.05 21.05
C TRP A 93 -23.07 -8.28 22.30
N GLY A 94 -23.37 -7.20 23.02
CA GLY A 94 -24.11 -7.23 24.28
C GLY A 94 -23.35 -7.88 25.45
N ARG A 95 -22.08 -8.26 25.28
CA ARG A 95 -21.25 -8.87 26.33
C ARG A 95 -20.29 -7.84 26.91
N PRO A 96 -19.87 -7.98 28.19
CA PRO A 96 -18.85 -7.11 28.80
C PRO A 96 -17.51 -7.10 28.05
N THR A 97 -17.25 -8.13 27.23
CA THR A 97 -16.00 -8.27 26.44
C THR A 97 -15.96 -7.40 25.18
N LEU A 98 -17.06 -6.74 24.77
CA LEU A 98 -17.12 -5.94 23.54
C LEU A 98 -16.08 -4.82 23.50
N GLY A 99 -15.95 -4.04 24.57
CA GLY A 99 -15.02 -2.91 24.60
C GLY A 99 -13.56 -3.34 24.44
N ALA A 100 -13.16 -4.45 25.08
CA ALA A 100 -11.82 -5.01 24.94
C ALA A 100 -11.57 -5.53 23.51
N ALA A 101 -12.56 -6.19 22.90
CA ALA A 101 -12.46 -6.65 21.53
C ALA A 101 -12.34 -5.48 20.54
N LEU A 102 -13.10 -4.40 20.74
CA LEU A 102 -13.00 -3.17 19.92
C LEU A 102 -11.66 -2.45 20.11
N SER A 103 -11.07 -2.49 21.31
CA SER A 103 -9.71 -1.99 21.53
C SER A 103 -8.66 -2.80 20.76
N ALA A 104 -8.81 -4.14 20.69
CA ALA A 104 -7.93 -4.98 19.90
C ALA A 104 -8.11 -4.72 18.39
N TYR A 105 -9.35 -4.46 17.95
CA TYR A 105 -9.65 -4.04 16.58
C TYR A 105 -8.93 -2.73 16.21
N ASP A 106 -8.97 -1.71 17.07
CA ASP A 106 -8.22 -0.46 16.84
C ASP A 106 -6.72 -0.77 16.69
N ALA A 107 -6.11 -1.47 17.64
CA ALA A 107 -4.69 -1.81 17.58
C ALA A 107 -4.30 -2.54 16.27
N ALA A 108 -5.12 -3.50 15.84
CA ALA A 108 -4.94 -4.22 14.59
C ALA A 108 -5.03 -3.29 13.37
N LEU A 109 -6.06 -2.44 13.31
CA LEU A 109 -6.25 -1.48 12.23
C LEU A 109 -5.09 -0.49 12.13
N GLN A 110 -4.56 -0.06 13.28
CA GLN A 110 -3.41 0.83 13.28
C GLN A 110 -2.16 0.17 12.70
N ARG A 111 -1.90 -1.10 13.03
CA ARG A 111 -0.77 -1.86 12.45
C ARG A 111 -0.90 -2.02 10.94
N GLU A 112 -2.11 -2.29 10.45
CA GLU A 112 -2.38 -2.36 9.01
C GLU A 112 -2.09 -1.04 8.30
N LEU A 113 -2.52 0.08 8.89
CA LEU A 113 -2.23 1.42 8.34
C LEU A 113 -0.73 1.73 8.36
N ASP A 114 0.00 1.34 9.40
CA ASP A 114 1.46 1.51 9.49
C ASP A 114 2.20 0.74 8.38
N LEU A 115 1.78 -0.51 8.11
CA LEU A 115 2.35 -1.30 7.01
C LEU A 115 2.05 -0.68 5.64
N ILE A 116 0.80 -0.28 5.39
CA ILE A 116 0.40 0.36 4.13
C ILE A 116 1.21 1.65 3.91
N ASP A 117 1.34 2.49 4.94
CA ASP A 117 2.11 3.74 4.87
C ASP A 117 3.58 3.47 4.54
N ALA A 118 4.20 2.48 5.18
CA ALA A 118 5.60 2.13 4.94
C ALA A 118 5.84 1.59 3.52
N LEU A 119 4.94 0.74 3.00
CA LEU A 119 5.01 0.21 1.63
C LEU A 119 4.90 1.32 0.58
N VAL A 120 3.94 2.23 0.75
CA VAL A 120 3.77 3.39 -0.13
C VAL A 120 4.97 4.33 -0.04
N ALA A 121 5.42 4.64 1.18
CA ALA A 121 6.57 5.51 1.40
C ALA A 121 7.84 4.97 0.75
N ALA A 122 8.05 3.63 0.77
CA ALA A 122 9.18 3.00 0.10
C ALA A 122 9.14 3.24 -1.42
N CYS A 123 7.99 3.06 -2.05
CA CYS A 123 7.83 3.32 -3.49
C CYS A 123 8.09 4.78 -3.85
N TYR A 124 7.58 5.73 -3.06
CA TYR A 124 7.81 7.16 -3.29
C TYR A 124 9.27 7.56 -3.05
N ALA A 125 9.93 7.03 -2.01
CA ALA A 125 11.36 7.25 -1.78
C ALA A 125 12.21 6.72 -2.96
N ALA A 126 11.79 5.62 -3.58
CA ALA A 126 12.46 5.00 -4.71
C ALA A 126 12.17 5.64 -6.09
N SER A 127 11.19 6.56 -6.18
CA SER A 127 10.67 7.09 -7.45
C SER A 127 11.69 7.76 -8.38
N GLY A 128 12.85 8.19 -7.85
CA GLY A 128 13.95 8.73 -8.65
C GLY A 128 14.70 7.70 -9.51
N THR A 129 14.53 6.41 -9.24
CA THR A 129 15.22 5.32 -9.94
C THR A 129 14.26 4.17 -10.20
N PHE A 130 13.91 3.91 -11.46
CA PHE A 130 12.95 2.87 -11.83
C PHE A 130 13.26 1.49 -11.22
N ARG A 131 14.55 1.11 -11.19
CA ARG A 131 15.00 -0.15 -10.59
C ARG A 131 14.73 -0.23 -9.08
N LEU A 132 14.98 0.86 -8.35
CA LEU A 132 14.63 0.93 -6.93
C LEU A 132 13.11 0.83 -6.77
N TYR A 133 12.34 1.54 -7.60
CA TYR A 133 10.89 1.53 -7.54
C TYR A 133 10.32 0.11 -7.74
N ILE A 134 10.82 -0.63 -8.74
CA ILE A 134 10.40 -2.02 -8.98
C ILE A 134 10.74 -2.90 -7.77
N ALA A 135 11.96 -2.82 -7.25
CA ALA A 135 12.35 -3.60 -6.07
C ALA A 135 11.47 -3.25 -4.86
N SER A 136 11.16 -1.98 -4.62
CA SER A 136 10.28 -1.55 -3.53
C SER A 136 8.83 -2.04 -3.73
N ALA A 137 8.32 -2.04 -4.96
CA ALA A 137 7.01 -2.60 -5.27
C ALA A 137 6.92 -4.11 -4.99
N MET A 138 8.03 -4.85 -5.08
CA MET A 138 8.06 -6.27 -4.73
C MET A 138 7.79 -6.52 -3.24
N LEU A 139 8.03 -5.55 -2.35
CA LEU A 139 7.63 -5.64 -0.94
C LEU A 139 6.11 -5.75 -0.81
N TYR A 140 5.38 -4.91 -1.54
CA TYR A 140 3.92 -4.96 -1.58
C TYR A 140 3.44 -6.28 -2.18
N PHE A 141 4.02 -6.70 -3.30
CA PHE A 141 3.62 -7.95 -3.93
C PHE A 141 3.87 -9.15 -3.01
N ALA A 142 5.01 -9.20 -2.32
CA ALA A 142 5.29 -10.25 -1.35
C ALA A 142 4.24 -10.28 -0.22
N ALA A 143 3.87 -9.11 0.30
CA ALA A 143 2.86 -8.98 1.36
C ALA A 143 1.47 -9.41 0.89
N VAL A 144 1.00 -8.93 -0.26
CA VAL A 144 -0.35 -9.24 -0.76
C VAL A 144 -0.48 -10.69 -1.19
N THR A 145 0.51 -11.27 -1.89
CA THR A 145 0.41 -12.67 -2.32
C THR A 145 0.50 -13.64 -1.15
N SER A 146 1.34 -13.33 -0.16
CA SER A 146 1.40 -14.12 1.09
C SER A 146 0.08 -14.05 1.85
N TYR A 147 -0.51 -12.85 1.96
CA TYR A 147 -1.79 -12.65 2.62
C TYR A 147 -2.93 -13.40 1.90
N GLU A 148 -3.02 -13.29 0.58
CA GLU A 148 -4.03 -13.96 -0.23
C GLU A 148 -3.92 -15.49 -0.14
N GLN A 149 -2.71 -16.04 -0.23
CA GLN A 149 -2.50 -17.48 -0.07
C GLN A 149 -2.87 -17.98 1.32
N ALA A 150 -2.47 -17.26 2.38
CA ALA A 150 -2.87 -17.61 3.75
C ALA A 150 -4.39 -17.59 3.91
N ARG A 151 -5.08 -16.64 3.27
CA ARG A 151 -6.56 -16.59 3.25
C ARG A 151 -7.19 -17.74 2.48
N MET A 152 -6.61 -18.17 1.36
CA MET A 152 -7.12 -19.32 0.62
C MET A 152 -6.96 -20.63 1.40
N GLN A 153 -5.82 -20.81 2.07
CA GLN A 153 -5.53 -22.00 2.87
C GLN A 153 -6.33 -22.04 4.17
N THR A 154 -6.61 -20.88 4.78
CA THR A 154 -7.38 -20.81 6.02
C THR A 154 -8.35 -19.63 6.00
N PRO A 155 -9.49 -19.74 5.27
CA PRO A 155 -10.45 -18.64 5.09
C PRO A 155 -11.01 -18.08 6.41
N SER A 156 -11.02 -18.89 7.46
CA SER A 156 -11.57 -18.55 8.76
C SER A 156 -10.54 -18.13 9.80
N ALA A 157 -9.25 -17.93 9.45
CA ALA A 157 -8.23 -17.49 10.41
C ALA A 157 -8.57 -16.11 10.99
N PRO A 158 -8.96 -15.98 12.28
CA PRO A 158 -9.43 -14.72 12.85
C PRO A 158 -8.30 -13.72 13.09
N ASP A 159 -7.07 -14.20 13.22
CA ASP A 159 -5.92 -13.40 13.68
C ASP A 159 -5.12 -12.79 12.52
N ARG A 160 -5.46 -13.10 11.27
CA ARG A 160 -4.74 -12.57 10.11
C ARG A 160 -5.12 -11.13 9.83
N LEU A 161 -4.13 -10.26 9.87
CA LEU A 161 -4.28 -8.85 9.55
C LEU A 161 -4.05 -8.61 8.06
N PHE A 162 -4.65 -7.55 7.54
CA PHE A 162 -4.53 -7.18 6.13
C PHE A 162 -3.05 -7.01 5.75
N LEU A 163 -2.66 -7.57 4.59
CA LEU A 163 -1.27 -7.63 4.10
C LEU A 163 -0.27 -8.32 5.06
N GLY A 164 -0.76 -9.10 6.03
CA GLY A 164 0.10 -9.77 7.01
C GLY A 164 0.64 -8.81 8.09
N ALA A 165 -0.10 -7.76 8.45
CA ALA A 165 0.32 -6.83 9.51
C ALA A 165 0.41 -7.46 10.92
N ASP A 166 0.04 -8.73 11.09
CA ASP A 166 0.31 -9.58 12.25
C ASP A 166 1.76 -10.11 12.31
N ASP A 167 2.50 -10.07 11.20
CA ASP A 167 3.85 -10.58 11.10
C ASP A 167 4.90 -9.49 11.40
N ASP A 168 5.46 -9.52 12.61
CA ASP A 168 6.49 -8.56 13.04
C ASP A 168 7.78 -8.64 12.18
N ALA A 169 8.11 -9.80 11.59
CA ALA A 169 9.27 -9.93 10.72
C ALA A 169 9.04 -9.21 9.38
N LEU A 170 7.81 -9.27 8.85
CA LEU A 170 7.43 -8.52 7.66
C LEU A 170 7.46 -7.01 7.93
N LEU A 171 6.92 -6.57 9.06
CA LEU A 171 6.94 -5.15 9.45
C LEU A 171 8.37 -4.62 9.59
N ALA A 172 9.26 -5.37 10.25
CA ALA A 172 10.67 -5.02 10.40
C ALA A 172 11.38 -4.95 9.04
N LEU A 173 11.15 -5.93 8.16
CA LEU A 173 11.70 -5.96 6.80
C LEU A 173 11.30 -4.70 6.02
N VAL A 174 10.02 -4.36 5.98
CA VAL A 174 9.53 -3.17 5.24
C VAL A 174 10.09 -1.88 5.85
N GLY A 175 10.16 -1.79 7.18
CA GLY A 175 10.77 -0.66 7.88
C GLY A 175 12.25 -0.48 7.55
N GLU A 176 13.03 -1.56 7.56
CA GLU A 176 14.45 -1.56 7.18
C GLU A 176 14.64 -1.18 5.70
N ALA A 177 13.80 -1.69 4.81
CA ALA A 177 13.84 -1.36 3.39
C ALA A 177 13.57 0.13 3.15
N LEU A 178 12.57 0.70 3.85
CA LEU A 178 12.26 2.12 3.79
C LEU A 178 13.42 2.97 4.33
N ALA A 179 13.99 2.61 5.48
CA ALA A 179 15.14 3.33 6.06
C ALA A 179 16.36 3.30 5.11
N CYS A 180 16.62 2.15 4.47
CA CYS A 180 17.66 2.01 3.47
C CYS A 180 17.45 2.96 2.28
N LEU A 181 16.24 3.01 1.72
CA LEU A 181 15.92 3.92 0.62
C LEU A 181 16.06 5.39 1.00
N GLN A 182 15.58 5.77 2.19
CA GLN A 182 15.71 7.13 2.69
C GLN A 182 17.17 7.54 2.84
N ASP A 183 18.06 6.62 3.23
CA ASP A 183 19.50 6.87 3.29
C ASP A 183 20.12 6.99 1.90
N LEU A 184 19.81 6.04 1.01
CA LEU A 184 20.32 5.97 -0.36
C LEU A 184 19.99 7.21 -1.18
N THR A 185 18.81 7.80 -0.94
CA THR A 185 18.29 8.92 -1.73
C THR A 185 18.49 10.29 -1.07
N ARG A 186 18.95 10.34 0.19
CA ARG A 186 19.11 11.58 0.97
C ARG A 186 20.01 12.60 0.30
N ARG A 187 21.08 12.14 -0.37
CA ARG A 187 22.15 12.98 -0.93
C ARG A 187 22.09 13.12 -2.45
N GLY A 188 20.99 12.70 -3.07
CA GLY A 188 20.81 12.67 -4.51
C GLY A 188 20.66 11.25 -5.08
N PRO A 189 20.85 11.06 -6.39
CA PRO A 189 20.67 9.77 -7.04
C PRO A 189 21.62 8.69 -6.49
N ALA A 190 21.06 7.52 -6.20
CA ALA A 190 21.85 6.36 -5.75
C ALA A 190 22.81 5.88 -6.85
N THR A 191 24.00 5.41 -6.44
CA THR A 191 24.98 4.86 -7.39
C THR A 191 24.49 3.51 -7.95
N PRO A 192 24.92 3.10 -9.16
CA PRO A 192 24.53 1.80 -9.71
C PRO A 192 24.87 0.61 -8.81
N ALA A 193 25.96 0.69 -8.03
CA ALA A 193 26.34 -0.35 -7.07
C ALA A 193 25.36 -0.40 -5.89
N ALA A 194 24.95 0.75 -5.38
CA ALA A 194 23.99 0.83 -4.29
C ALA A 194 22.58 0.37 -4.71
N VAL A 195 22.17 0.67 -5.94
CA VAL A 195 20.92 0.16 -6.52
C VAL A 195 20.92 -1.37 -6.57
N ARG A 196 22.01 -1.99 -7.06
CA ARG A 196 22.15 -3.45 -7.07
C ARG A 196 22.15 -4.07 -5.68
N ALA A 197 22.80 -3.41 -4.72
CA ALA A 197 22.81 -3.87 -3.34
C ALA A 197 21.40 -3.83 -2.72
N TYR A 198 20.60 -2.80 -3.01
CA TYR A 198 19.21 -2.71 -2.56
C TYR A 198 18.32 -3.79 -3.21
N GLU A 199 18.44 -4.02 -4.51
CA GLU A 199 17.69 -5.09 -5.20
C GLU A 199 18.00 -6.47 -4.58
N ALA A 200 19.28 -6.80 -4.42
CA ALA A 200 19.70 -8.06 -3.80
C ALA A 200 19.24 -8.19 -2.35
N PHE A 201 19.26 -7.08 -1.60
CA PHE A 201 18.71 -7.01 -0.25
C PHE A 201 17.22 -7.35 -0.25
N VAL A 202 16.41 -6.70 -1.08
CA VAL A 202 14.96 -6.95 -1.12
C VAL A 202 14.70 -8.38 -1.56
N GLU A 203 15.32 -8.85 -2.66
CA GLU A 203 15.16 -10.20 -3.19
C GLU A 203 15.45 -11.27 -2.13
N THR A 204 16.57 -11.14 -1.40
CA THR A 204 16.94 -12.07 -0.33
C THR A 204 15.94 -12.04 0.81
N ARG A 205 15.50 -10.84 1.21
CA ARG A 205 14.67 -10.66 2.40
C ARG A 205 13.23 -11.07 2.19
N ILE A 206 12.68 -10.88 1.00
CA ILE A 206 11.32 -11.32 0.70
C ILE A 206 11.22 -12.81 0.38
N ALA A 207 12.32 -13.55 0.30
CA ALA A 207 12.31 -14.97 -0.04
C ALA A 207 11.31 -15.83 0.77
N PRO A 208 11.12 -15.61 2.10
CA PRO A 208 10.09 -16.32 2.87
C PRO A 208 8.64 -16.02 2.45
N TYR A 209 8.42 -14.88 1.81
CA TYR A 209 7.11 -14.36 1.35
C TYR A 209 6.93 -14.49 -0.17
N ASN A 210 7.98 -14.90 -0.88
CA ASN A 210 8.00 -14.97 -2.33
C ASN A 210 7.47 -16.31 -2.85
N THR A 211 6.16 -16.45 -2.86
CA THR A 211 5.49 -17.69 -3.25
C THR A 211 5.06 -17.71 -4.72
N VAL A 212 5.29 -16.63 -5.45
CA VAL A 212 4.85 -16.45 -6.84
C VAL A 212 6.01 -16.20 -7.82
N GLY A 213 7.26 -16.27 -7.36
CA GLY A 213 8.44 -16.05 -8.21
C GLY A 213 8.69 -14.57 -8.53
N LEU A 214 8.51 -13.68 -7.55
CA LEU A 214 8.99 -12.30 -7.60
C LEU A 214 10.52 -12.30 -7.86
N PHE A 215 11.01 -11.27 -8.56
CA PHE A 215 12.39 -11.18 -9.09
C PHE A 215 12.80 -12.25 -10.14
N HIS A 216 11.88 -13.07 -10.67
CA HIS A 216 12.25 -14.10 -11.66
C HIS A 216 12.83 -13.49 -12.96
N PRO A 217 14.09 -13.82 -13.36
CA PRO A 217 14.80 -13.13 -14.44
C PRO A 217 14.19 -13.33 -15.84
N ALA A 218 13.53 -14.46 -16.09
CA ALA A 218 12.97 -14.80 -17.41
C ALA A 218 11.68 -14.05 -17.75
N LEU A 219 11.13 -13.26 -16.82
CA LEU A 219 9.87 -12.53 -16.96
C LEU A 219 10.07 -11.07 -16.52
N PRO A 220 10.85 -10.26 -17.28
CA PRO A 220 11.22 -8.92 -16.85
C PRO A 220 9.97 -8.04 -16.69
N ASN A 221 9.60 -7.80 -15.43
CA ASN A 221 8.44 -6.98 -15.02
C ASN A 221 7.08 -7.49 -15.53
N LEU A 222 6.99 -8.78 -15.91
CA LEU A 222 5.78 -9.43 -16.44
C LEU A 222 5.47 -10.69 -15.63
N TYR A 223 4.87 -10.51 -14.46
CA TYR A 223 4.55 -11.63 -13.58
C TYR A 223 3.24 -12.30 -14.02
N HIS A 224 3.34 -13.34 -14.84
CA HIS A 224 2.21 -14.15 -15.34
C HIS A 224 1.36 -14.81 -14.22
N HIS A 225 1.80 -14.74 -12.95
CA HIS A 225 1.22 -15.45 -11.82
C HIS A 225 1.10 -14.57 -10.57
N THR A 226 0.54 -13.36 -10.67
CA THR A 226 0.22 -12.56 -9.47
C THR A 226 -1.04 -13.02 -8.73
N ALA A 227 -1.82 -13.94 -9.31
CA ALA A 227 -2.91 -14.60 -8.60
C ALA A 227 -2.35 -15.80 -7.82
N ALA A 228 -2.62 -15.84 -6.51
CA ALA A 228 -2.39 -17.04 -5.71
C ALA A 228 -3.05 -18.25 -6.38
N ARG A 229 -2.27 -19.30 -6.65
CA ARG A 229 -2.79 -20.55 -7.17
C ARG A 229 -3.54 -21.28 -6.04
N PRO A 230 -4.74 -21.82 -6.30
CA PRO A 230 -5.53 -22.55 -5.32
C PRO A 230 -4.83 -23.81 -4.81
#